data_AF-A0A354GMJ1-F1
#
_entry.id   AF-A0A354GMJ1-F1
#
_cell.length_a   1.000
_cell.length_b   1.000
_cell.length_c   1.000
_cell.angle_alpha   90.00
_cell.angle_beta   90.00
_cell.angle_gamma   90.00
#
_symmetry.space_group_name_H-M   'P 1'
#
loop_
_entity.id
_entity.type
_entity.pdbx_description
1 polymer ?
#
loop_
_entity_poly.entity_id
_entity_poly.type
_entity_poly.pdbx_seq_one_letter_code
_entity_poly.pdbx_strand_id
1 'polypeptide(L)'
;MTVEHHKADETLITRSMKSVVEVVKTPPSRTTWLVVVAVLLIGVLIGAWFLFTASATSSSSALWLKLDQTSGDDLVKFAHSPNSERTVQARFALAKAARLEMQNVAYLGSNLDRKDAVQKIEDARKTYQKLVEESGDTPALMQESLMGAAKTNEILNDLAKAKSYYGRLARDYPNSVFGKEAAERIKVLNDDEGMKDVDALANQFATSN
;
A
#
# COMPACT_ATOMS: atom_id res chain seq x y z
N MET A 1 -32.46 19.50 85.89
CA MET A 1 -31.38 18.75 85.23
C MET A 1 -31.99 17.45 84.72
N THR A 2 -32.36 17.42 83.44
CA THR A 2 -32.64 16.18 82.69
C THR A 2 -32.42 16.51 81.22
N VAL A 3 -31.54 15.72 80.64
CA VAL A 3 -30.80 15.93 79.41
C VAL A 3 -31.57 15.28 78.25
N GLU A 4 -31.67 16.07 77.19
CA GLU A 4 -31.67 15.78 75.75
C GLU A 4 -32.25 14.48 75.18
N HIS A 5 -33.07 14.73 74.16
CA HIS A 5 -33.58 13.78 73.17
C HIS A 5 -32.45 13.11 72.37
N HIS A 6 -32.35 11.78 72.46
CA HIS A 6 -31.69 10.99 71.43
C HIS A 6 -32.60 10.86 70.20
N LYS A 7 -32.21 11.49 69.09
CA LYS A 7 -32.66 11.11 67.74
C LYS A 7 -31.45 10.92 66.82
N ALA A 8 -31.11 9.64 66.67
CA ALA A 8 -30.56 8.93 65.51
C ALA A 8 -29.57 9.66 64.57
N ASP A 9 -28.31 9.23 64.65
CA ASP A 9 -27.31 9.37 63.59
C ASP A 9 -27.70 8.52 62.37
N GLU A 10 -28.33 9.14 61.36
CA GLU A 10 -28.43 8.54 60.03
C GLU A 10 -27.07 8.65 59.32
N THR A 11 -26.44 7.52 59.06
CA THR A 11 -25.10 7.45 58.45
C THR A 11 -25.11 7.97 57.00
N LEU A 12 -24.01 8.59 56.55
CA LEU A 12 -23.82 9.15 55.20
C LEU A 12 -24.13 8.16 54.05
N ILE A 13 -24.00 6.86 54.31
CA ILE A 13 -24.29 5.79 53.35
C ILE A 13 -25.79 5.70 53.06
N THR A 14 -26.64 5.90 54.06
CA THR A 14 -28.10 5.93 53.89
C THR A 14 -28.55 7.09 53.00
N ARG A 15 -27.80 8.21 53.00
CA ARG A 15 -28.10 9.39 52.20
C ARG A 15 -27.67 9.24 50.73
N SER A 16 -26.55 8.55 50.46
CA SER A 16 -26.13 8.23 49.08
C SER A 16 -26.98 7.13 48.45
N MET A 17 -27.46 6.16 49.24
CA MET A 17 -28.38 5.14 48.73
C MET A 17 -29.78 5.69 48.45
N LYS A 18 -30.30 6.61 49.28
CA LYS A 18 -31.61 7.24 49.03
C LYS A 18 -31.62 8.08 47.74
N SER A 19 -30.54 8.81 47.43
CA SER A 19 -30.49 9.62 46.21
C SER A 19 -30.42 8.77 44.94
N VAL A 20 -29.69 7.65 44.95
CA VAL A 20 -29.67 6.71 43.82
C VAL A 20 -31.03 6.04 43.61
N VAL A 21 -31.75 5.72 44.69
CA VAL A 21 -33.08 5.09 44.62
C VAL A 21 -34.17 6.08 44.19
N GLU A 22 -34.08 7.36 44.55
CA GLU A 22 -35.04 8.38 44.10
C GLU A 22 -34.87 8.74 42.62
N VAL A 23 -33.64 8.75 42.10
CA VAL A 23 -33.38 8.94 40.66
C VAL A 23 -34.00 7.83 39.81
N VAL A 24 -34.12 6.61 40.35
CA VAL A 24 -34.74 5.45 39.67
C VAL A 24 -36.28 5.52 39.62
N LYS A 25 -36.93 6.33 40.47
CA LYS A 25 -38.41 6.39 40.55
C LYS A 25 -39.07 7.45 39.68
N THR A 26 -38.30 8.35 39.07
CA THR A 26 -38.87 9.34 38.14
C THR A 26 -38.88 8.77 36.72
N PRO A 27 -40.04 8.75 36.02
CA PRO A 27 -40.09 8.27 34.65
C PRO A 27 -39.17 9.16 33.79
N PRO A 28 -38.19 8.59 33.08
CA PRO A 28 -37.22 9.37 32.32
C PRO A 28 -37.94 10.21 31.27
N SER A 29 -37.56 11.48 31.16
CA SER A 29 -38.14 12.38 30.15
C SER A 29 -37.82 11.87 28.74
N ARG A 30 -38.61 12.29 27.74
CA ARG A 30 -38.38 11.93 26.33
C ARG A 30 -36.96 12.25 25.87
N THR A 31 -36.37 13.33 26.39
CA THR A 31 -35.00 13.74 26.10
C THR A 31 -33.98 12.77 26.70
N THR A 32 -34.21 12.27 27.92
CA THR A 32 -33.36 11.25 28.55
C THR A 32 -33.35 9.96 27.75
N TRP A 33 -34.51 9.52 27.25
CA TRP A 33 -34.60 8.34 26.37
C TRP A 33 -33.86 8.54 25.05
N LEU A 34 -33.97 9.72 24.42
CA LEU A 34 -33.23 10.04 23.19
C LEU A 34 -31.72 9.99 23.41
N VAL A 35 -31.22 10.53 24.53
CA VAL A 35 -29.79 10.49 24.88
C VAL A 35 -29.32 9.05 25.11
N VAL A 36 -30.09 8.23 25.84
CA VAL A 36 -29.74 6.82 26.08
C VAL A 36 -29.69 6.03 24.77
N VAL A 37 -30.67 6.21 23.88
CA VAL A 37 -30.69 5.55 22.57
C VAL A 37 -29.52 6.01 21.71
N ALA A 38 -29.19 7.31 21.71
CA ALA A 38 -28.04 7.83 20.97
C ALA A 38 -26.71 7.24 21.48
N VAL A 39 -26.52 7.15 22.79
CA VAL A 39 -25.33 6.53 23.40
C VAL A 39 -25.24 5.04 23.07
N LEU A 40 -26.36 4.32 23.12
CA LEU A 40 -26.41 2.92 22.70
C LEU A 40 -26.06 2.74 21.23
N LEU A 41 -26.62 3.58 20.34
CA LEU A 41 -26.30 3.57 18.92
C LEU A 41 -24.82 3.83 18.66
N ILE A 42 -24.23 4.81 19.33
CA ILE A 42 -22.79 5.10 19.24
C ILE A 42 -21.98 3.88 19.72
N GLY A 43 -22.37 3.26 20.84
CA GLY A 43 -21.71 2.06 21.35
C GLY A 43 -21.74 0.89 20.36
N VAL A 44 -22.88 0.68 19.69
CA VAL A 44 -23.03 -0.34 18.65
C VAL A 44 -22.16 -0.02 17.43
N LEU A 45 -22.12 1.23 16.98
CA LEU A 45 -21.29 1.66 15.85
C LEU A 45 -19.80 1.49 16.14
N ILE A 46 -19.35 1.87 17.33
CA ILE A 46 -17.95 1.68 17.76
C ILE A 46 -17.62 0.19 17.86
N GLY A 47 -18.51 -0.62 18.45
CA GLY A 47 -18.33 -2.07 18.55
C GLY A 47 -18.24 -2.75 17.18
N ALA A 48 -19.12 -2.37 16.25
CA ALA A 48 -19.09 -2.86 14.87
C ALA A 48 -17.79 -2.46 14.14
N TRP A 49 -17.33 -1.22 14.32
CA TRP A 49 -16.06 -0.75 13.77
C TRP A 49 -14.86 -1.53 14.30
N PHE A 50 -14.82 -1.80 15.61
CA PHE A 50 -13.74 -2.59 16.23
C PHE A 50 -13.74 -4.05 15.74
N LEU A 51 -14.90 -4.69 15.62
CA LEU A 51 -15.00 -6.05 15.09
C LEU A 51 -14.55 -6.14 13.62
N PHE A 52 -14.94 -5.16 12.80
CA PHE A 52 -14.57 -5.14 11.40
C PHE A 52 -13.08 -4.86 11.18
N THR A 53 -12.50 -3.93 11.94
CA THR A 53 -11.06 -3.60 11.85
C THR A 53 -10.17 -4.74 12.37
N ALA A 54 -10.57 -5.44 13.42
CA ALA A 54 -9.86 -6.62 13.90
C ALA A 54 -9.84 -7.76 12.86
N SER A 55 -10.99 -8.03 12.22
CA SER A 55 -11.10 -9.07 11.19
C SER A 55 -10.29 -8.74 9.92
N ALA A 56 -10.34 -7.49 9.45
CA ALA A 56 -9.59 -7.05 8.27
C ALA A 56 -8.07 -7.13 8.44
N THR A 57 -7.58 -6.93 9.67
CA THR A 57 -6.15 -7.01 10.00
C THR A 57 -5.64 -8.45 9.89
N SER A 58 -6.36 -9.41 10.45
CA SER A 58 -5.97 -10.83 10.40
C SER A 58 -5.93 -11.39 8.97
N SER A 59 -6.91 -11.04 8.12
CA SER A 59 -6.91 -11.46 6.71
C SER A 59 -5.75 -10.85 5.92
N SER A 60 -5.41 -9.58 6.19
CA SER A 60 -4.29 -8.91 5.54
C SER A 60 -2.94 -9.52 5.92
N SER A 61 -2.74 -9.86 7.20
CA SER A 61 -1.53 -10.54 7.68
C SER A 61 -1.34 -11.92 7.05
N ALA A 62 -2.41 -12.69 6.90
CA ALA A 62 -2.37 -14.00 6.25
C ALA A 62 -1.94 -13.89 4.77
N LEU A 63 -2.41 -12.88 4.05
CA LEU A 63 -2.00 -12.63 2.67
C LEU A 63 -0.53 -12.22 2.55
N TRP A 64 0.00 -11.43 3.50
CA TRP A 64 1.42 -11.09 3.54
C TRP A 64 2.30 -12.31 3.76
N LEU A 65 1.93 -13.18 4.70
CA LEU A 65 2.65 -14.43 4.95
C LEU A 65 2.64 -15.32 3.72
N LYS A 66 1.47 -15.48 3.07
CA LYS A 66 1.35 -16.26 1.85
C LYS A 66 2.20 -15.67 0.71
N LEU A 67 2.20 -14.36 0.54
CA LEU A 67 3.05 -13.68 -0.43
C LEU A 67 4.54 -13.90 -0.17
N ASP A 68 4.96 -13.88 1.09
CA ASP A 68 6.36 -14.11 1.47
C ASP A 68 6.82 -15.52 1.12
N GLN A 69 5.92 -16.50 1.26
CA GLN A 69 6.15 -17.90 0.90
C GLN A 69 6.04 -18.18 -0.61
N THR A 70 5.56 -17.22 -1.40
CA THR A 70 5.35 -17.39 -2.84
C THR A 70 6.60 -16.96 -3.63
N SER A 71 7.01 -17.74 -4.62
CA SER A 71 8.18 -17.46 -5.45
C SER A 71 7.95 -17.83 -6.92
N GLY A 72 8.82 -17.32 -7.81
CA GLY A 72 8.79 -17.63 -9.24
C GLY A 72 7.43 -17.36 -9.90
N ASP A 73 6.99 -18.27 -10.75
CA ASP A 73 5.75 -18.17 -11.52
C ASP A 73 4.49 -18.15 -10.64
N ASP A 74 4.58 -18.63 -9.40
CA ASP A 74 3.45 -18.64 -8.48
C ASP A 74 3.10 -17.23 -7.98
N LEU A 75 3.98 -16.24 -8.14
CA LEU A 75 3.70 -14.84 -7.81
C LEU A 75 2.57 -14.27 -8.66
N VAL A 76 2.57 -14.56 -9.95
CA VAL A 76 1.52 -14.12 -10.89
C VAL A 76 0.21 -14.84 -10.58
N LYS A 77 0.27 -16.16 -10.29
CA LYS A 77 -0.92 -16.93 -9.87
C LYS A 77 -1.50 -16.40 -8.57
N PHE A 78 -0.65 -16.05 -7.60
CA PHE A 78 -1.07 -15.40 -6.36
C PHE A 78 -1.74 -14.06 -6.65
N ALA A 79 -1.20 -13.21 -7.53
CA ALA A 79 -1.78 -11.92 -7.83
C ALA A 79 -3.20 -12.00 -8.45
N HIS A 80 -3.45 -13.05 -9.23
CA HIS A 80 -4.73 -13.28 -9.93
C HIS A 80 -5.69 -14.23 -9.20
N SER A 81 -5.36 -14.64 -7.97
CA SER A 81 -6.26 -15.52 -7.21
C SER A 81 -7.48 -14.73 -6.69
N PRO A 82 -8.69 -15.29 -6.68
CA PRO A 82 -9.91 -14.57 -6.27
C PRO A 82 -9.84 -13.95 -4.86
N ASN A 83 -9.00 -14.50 -3.99
CA ASN A 83 -8.87 -14.07 -2.59
C ASN A 83 -7.87 -12.92 -2.39
N SER A 84 -7.06 -12.60 -3.41
CA SER A 84 -6.00 -11.59 -3.35
C SER A 84 -6.11 -10.58 -4.48
N GLU A 85 -6.89 -10.87 -5.53
CA GLU A 85 -7.11 -9.96 -6.64
C GLU A 85 -7.52 -8.57 -6.11
N ARG A 86 -6.91 -7.51 -6.66
CA ARG A 86 -7.11 -6.08 -6.27
C ARG A 86 -6.54 -5.67 -4.91
N THR A 87 -6.02 -6.60 -4.10
CA THR A 87 -5.34 -6.26 -2.84
C THR A 87 -3.97 -5.65 -3.09
N VAL A 88 -3.45 -4.91 -2.11
CA VAL A 88 -2.09 -4.36 -2.16
C VAL A 88 -1.05 -5.50 -2.27
N GLN A 89 -1.28 -6.61 -1.58
CA GLN A 89 -0.43 -7.80 -1.61
C GLN A 89 -0.32 -8.38 -3.04
N ALA A 90 -1.41 -8.44 -3.80
CA ALA A 90 -1.35 -8.86 -5.19
C ALA A 90 -0.51 -7.91 -6.05
N ARG A 91 -0.61 -6.60 -5.84
CA ARG A 91 0.20 -5.61 -6.57
C ARG A 91 1.70 -5.75 -6.22
N PHE A 92 2.03 -6.01 -4.96
CA PHE A 92 3.41 -6.35 -4.56
C PHE A 92 3.90 -7.68 -5.15
N ALA A 93 3.03 -8.67 -5.31
CA ALA A 93 3.37 -9.93 -5.97
C ALA A 93 3.71 -9.71 -7.45
N LEU A 94 2.91 -8.90 -8.15
CA LEU A 94 3.19 -8.49 -9.53
C LEU A 94 4.51 -7.74 -9.63
N ALA A 95 4.79 -6.83 -8.70
CA ALA A 95 6.06 -6.11 -8.66
C ALA A 95 7.25 -7.05 -8.41
N LYS A 96 7.12 -8.04 -7.52
CA LYS A 96 8.13 -9.10 -7.33
C LYS A 96 8.34 -9.92 -8.60
N ALA A 97 7.25 -10.33 -9.28
CA ALA A 97 7.34 -11.07 -10.53
C ALA A 97 8.04 -10.25 -11.62
N ALA A 98 7.66 -8.98 -11.79
CA ALA A 98 8.28 -8.08 -12.77
C ALA A 98 9.79 -7.87 -12.50
N ARG A 99 10.22 -7.81 -11.22
CA ARG A 99 11.65 -7.79 -10.89
C ARG A 99 12.38 -9.03 -11.37
N LEU A 100 11.79 -10.22 -11.20
CA LEU A 100 12.38 -11.47 -11.69
C LEU A 100 12.51 -11.45 -13.21
N GLU A 101 11.46 -10.99 -13.90
CA GLU A 101 11.50 -10.88 -15.35
C GLU A 101 12.55 -9.88 -15.84
N MET A 102 12.75 -8.76 -15.12
CA MET A 102 13.83 -7.80 -15.41
C MET A 102 15.24 -8.37 -15.25
N GLN A 103 15.45 -9.44 -14.48
CA GLN A 103 16.79 -10.05 -14.36
C GLN A 103 17.28 -10.62 -15.71
N ASN A 104 16.37 -10.87 -16.65
CA ASN A 104 16.71 -11.33 -17.99
C ASN A 104 17.47 -10.30 -18.84
N VAL A 105 17.66 -9.07 -18.36
CA VAL A 105 18.58 -8.09 -18.96
C VAL A 105 19.98 -8.68 -19.16
N ALA A 106 20.42 -9.58 -18.26
CA ALA A 106 21.71 -10.26 -18.39
C ALA A 106 21.86 -11.10 -19.67
N TYR A 107 20.75 -11.53 -20.27
CA TYR A 107 20.72 -12.38 -21.47
C TYR A 107 20.53 -11.59 -22.77
N LEU A 108 20.42 -10.25 -22.72
CA LEU A 108 20.24 -9.42 -23.93
C LEU A 108 21.42 -9.48 -24.91
N GLY A 109 22.61 -9.84 -24.44
CA GLY A 109 23.80 -10.06 -25.26
C GLY A 109 23.93 -11.47 -25.84
N SER A 110 23.06 -12.41 -25.47
CA SER A 110 23.09 -13.80 -25.96
C SER A 110 22.28 -13.94 -27.25
N ASN A 111 22.88 -14.36 -28.37
CA ASN A 111 22.13 -14.53 -29.62
C ASN A 111 21.02 -15.59 -29.54
N LEU A 112 21.17 -16.59 -28.66
CA LEU A 112 20.17 -17.66 -28.48
C LEU A 112 19.01 -17.19 -27.60
N ASP A 113 19.31 -16.51 -26.48
CA ASP A 113 18.32 -16.21 -25.44
C ASP A 113 17.75 -14.79 -25.56
N ARG A 114 18.32 -13.93 -26.42
CA ARG A 114 17.93 -12.52 -26.54
C ARG A 114 16.45 -12.32 -26.81
N LYS A 115 15.85 -13.13 -27.69
CA LYS A 115 14.43 -12.99 -28.03
C LYS A 115 13.55 -13.21 -26.80
N ASP A 116 13.85 -14.25 -26.03
CA ASP A 116 13.12 -14.58 -24.82
C ASP A 116 13.37 -13.53 -23.74
N ALA A 117 14.61 -13.04 -23.61
CA ALA A 117 14.96 -11.95 -22.70
C ALA A 117 14.19 -10.66 -23.00
N VAL A 118 14.09 -10.27 -24.28
CA VAL A 118 13.29 -9.12 -24.71
C VAL A 118 11.82 -9.31 -24.35
N GLN A 119 11.25 -10.49 -24.61
CA GLN A 119 9.86 -10.79 -24.25
C GLN A 119 9.61 -10.68 -22.74
N LYS A 120 10.56 -11.15 -21.94
CA LYS A 120 10.51 -11.08 -20.47
C LYS A 120 10.54 -9.64 -19.97
N ILE A 121 11.39 -8.80 -20.55
CA ILE A 121 11.45 -7.35 -20.23
C ILE A 121 10.18 -6.63 -20.69
N GLU A 122 9.60 -7.03 -21.82
CA GLU A 122 8.31 -6.54 -22.32
C GLU A 122 7.16 -6.84 -21.35
N ASP A 123 7.13 -8.03 -20.77
CA ASP A 123 6.11 -8.42 -19.81
C ASP A 123 6.31 -7.71 -18.45
N ALA A 124 7.56 -7.48 -18.04
CA ALA A 124 7.89 -6.60 -16.92
C ALA A 124 7.43 -5.16 -17.18
N ARG A 125 7.64 -4.63 -18.39
CA ARG A 125 7.20 -3.29 -18.80
C ARG A 125 5.70 -3.13 -18.62
N LYS A 126 4.91 -4.04 -19.20
CA LYS A 126 3.44 -4.02 -19.10
C LYS A 126 2.99 -4.05 -17.65
N THR A 127 3.62 -4.90 -16.84
CA THR A 127 3.29 -5.05 -15.42
C THR A 127 3.55 -3.76 -14.64
N TYR A 128 4.73 -3.16 -14.79
CA TYR A 128 5.05 -1.91 -14.10
C TYR A 128 4.19 -0.74 -14.56
N GLN A 129 3.89 -0.63 -15.85
CA GLN A 129 3.00 0.42 -16.37
C GLN A 129 1.60 0.32 -15.77
N LYS A 130 1.05 -0.90 -15.69
CA LYS A 130 -0.21 -1.15 -14.98
C LYS A 130 -0.12 -0.77 -13.51
N LEU A 131 0.96 -1.15 -12.82
CA LEU A 131 1.14 -0.82 -11.40
C LEU A 131 1.28 0.69 -11.15
N VAL A 132 1.81 1.47 -12.10
CA VAL A 132 1.83 2.94 -12.02
C VAL A 132 0.42 3.54 -11.98
N GLU A 133 -0.57 2.88 -12.60
CA GLU A 133 -1.97 3.32 -12.57
C GLU A 133 -2.67 2.88 -11.28
N GLU A 134 -2.33 1.68 -10.78
CA GLU A 134 -3.03 1.04 -9.66
C GLU A 134 -2.43 1.34 -8.27
N SER A 135 -1.21 1.87 -8.18
CA SER A 135 -0.48 1.97 -6.89
C SER A 135 -0.49 3.37 -6.25
N GLY A 136 -1.41 4.26 -6.66
CA GLY A 136 -1.48 5.64 -6.17
C GLY A 136 -1.70 5.77 -4.66
N ASP A 137 -2.31 4.75 -4.05
CA ASP A 137 -2.56 4.63 -2.62
C ASP A 137 -1.35 4.11 -1.81
N THR A 138 -0.30 3.63 -2.49
CA THR A 138 0.83 2.93 -1.88
C THR A 138 2.16 3.57 -2.32
N PRO A 139 2.64 4.62 -1.64
CA PRO A 139 3.77 5.43 -2.11
C PRO A 139 5.06 4.66 -2.40
N ALA A 140 5.37 3.63 -1.61
CA ALA A 140 6.56 2.80 -1.86
C ALA A 140 6.44 2.01 -3.17
N LEU A 141 5.28 1.42 -3.41
CA LEU A 141 5.00 0.65 -4.61
C LEU A 141 4.88 1.55 -5.84
N MET A 142 4.30 2.75 -5.71
CA MET A 142 4.27 3.75 -6.79
C MET A 142 5.68 4.13 -7.24
N GLN A 143 6.58 4.46 -6.29
CA GLN A 143 7.96 4.83 -6.62
C GLN A 143 8.71 3.69 -7.32
N GLU A 144 8.56 2.47 -6.83
CA GLU A 144 9.11 1.28 -7.47
C GLU A 144 8.54 1.10 -8.88
N SER A 145 7.23 1.25 -9.05
CA SER A 145 6.56 1.03 -10.32
C SER A 145 6.96 2.06 -11.36
N LEU A 146 7.11 3.33 -10.97
CA LEU A 146 7.64 4.38 -11.84
C LEU A 146 9.09 4.08 -12.25
N MET A 147 9.93 3.64 -11.30
CA MET A 147 11.32 3.29 -11.58
C MET A 147 11.42 2.09 -12.52
N GLY A 148 10.64 1.03 -12.26
CA GLY A 148 10.57 -0.17 -13.10
C GLY A 148 10.04 0.13 -14.51
N ALA A 149 8.98 0.92 -14.62
CA ALA A 149 8.44 1.38 -15.91
C ALA A 149 9.48 2.20 -16.68
N ALA A 150 10.20 3.11 -16.01
CA ALA A 150 11.25 3.90 -16.64
C ALA A 150 12.39 3.02 -17.17
N LYS A 151 12.96 2.15 -16.32
CA LYS A 151 14.06 1.26 -16.67
C LYS A 151 13.70 0.30 -17.81
N THR A 152 12.54 -0.33 -17.75
CA THR A 152 12.11 -1.26 -18.81
C THR A 152 11.89 -0.55 -20.15
N ASN A 153 11.33 0.66 -20.16
CA ASN A 153 11.23 1.45 -21.39
C ASN A 153 12.60 1.87 -21.91
N GLU A 154 13.54 2.23 -21.03
CA GLU A 154 14.89 2.59 -21.42
C GLU A 154 15.64 1.40 -22.05
N ILE A 155 15.57 0.23 -21.42
CA ILE A 155 16.18 -1.01 -21.93
C ILE A 155 15.61 -1.40 -23.30
N LEU A 156 14.32 -1.18 -23.51
CA LEU A 156 13.63 -1.44 -24.78
C LEU A 156 13.73 -0.27 -25.78
N ASN A 157 14.61 0.70 -25.52
CA ASN A 157 14.87 1.87 -26.35
C ASN A 157 13.66 2.80 -26.60
N ASP A 158 12.65 2.78 -25.74
CA ASP A 158 11.56 3.77 -25.70
C ASP A 158 11.94 4.91 -24.76
N LEU A 159 12.96 5.67 -25.17
CA LEU A 159 13.57 6.72 -24.35
C LEU A 159 12.60 7.86 -24.00
N ALA A 160 11.62 8.14 -24.87
CA ALA A 160 10.60 9.13 -24.61
C ALA A 160 9.72 8.75 -23.40
N LYS A 161 9.25 7.50 -23.34
CA LYS A 161 8.51 7.01 -22.18
C LYS A 161 9.40 6.88 -20.95
N ALA A 162 10.64 6.43 -21.11
CA ALA A 162 11.58 6.34 -20.00
C ALA A 162 11.76 7.70 -19.32
N LYS A 163 12.06 8.76 -20.09
CA LYS A 163 12.17 10.14 -19.60
C LYS A 163 10.89 10.62 -18.91
N SER A 164 9.72 10.27 -19.44
CA SER A 164 8.43 10.61 -18.84
C SER A 164 8.27 10.01 -17.45
N TYR A 165 8.50 8.70 -17.28
CA TYR A 165 8.39 8.03 -15.99
C TYR A 165 9.46 8.49 -14.99
N TYR A 166 10.72 8.64 -15.42
CA TYR A 166 11.76 9.21 -14.57
C TYR A 166 11.40 10.64 -14.15
N GLY A 167 10.94 11.48 -15.07
CA GLY A 167 10.56 12.86 -14.79
C GLY A 167 9.44 12.95 -13.77
N ARG A 168 8.42 12.09 -13.91
CA ARG A 168 7.35 11.96 -12.92
C ARG A 168 7.90 11.55 -11.55
N LEU A 169 8.79 10.56 -11.49
CA LEU A 169 9.38 10.07 -10.25
C LEU A 169 10.24 11.14 -9.55
N ALA A 170 11.08 11.85 -10.30
CA ALA A 170 11.92 12.93 -9.80
C ALA A 170 11.09 14.12 -9.29
N ARG A 171 9.98 14.44 -9.96
CA ARG A 171 9.07 15.53 -9.59
C ARG A 171 8.20 15.18 -8.37
N ASP A 172 7.59 14.00 -8.38
CA ASP A 172 6.60 13.60 -7.37
C ASP A 172 7.29 13.13 -6.07
N TYR A 173 8.54 12.62 -6.15
CA TYR A 173 9.29 12.07 -5.02
C TYR A 173 10.76 12.55 -4.93
N PRO A 174 11.04 13.87 -4.99
CA PRO A 174 12.40 14.41 -5.17
C PRO A 174 13.39 14.03 -4.06
N ASN A 175 12.89 13.78 -2.85
CA ASN A 175 13.72 13.46 -1.69
C ASN A 175 13.96 11.96 -1.49
N SER A 176 13.27 11.09 -2.25
CA SER A 176 13.47 9.65 -2.13
C SER A 176 14.71 9.18 -2.88
N VAL A 177 15.23 8.00 -2.53
CA VAL A 177 16.35 7.38 -3.24
C VAL A 177 16.03 7.24 -4.74
N PHE A 178 14.83 6.76 -5.05
CA PHE A 178 14.36 6.59 -6.41
C PHE A 178 14.17 7.93 -7.16
N GLY A 179 13.67 8.98 -6.50
CA GLY A 179 13.54 10.30 -7.12
C GLY A 179 14.89 10.93 -7.45
N LYS A 180 15.88 10.79 -6.57
CA LYS A 180 17.24 11.27 -6.82
C LYS A 180 17.91 10.50 -7.96
N GLU A 181 17.81 9.17 -7.95
CA GLU A 181 18.33 8.33 -9.04
C GLU A 181 17.67 8.69 -10.39
N ALA A 182 16.35 8.89 -10.41
CA ALA A 182 15.62 9.31 -11.59
C ALA A 182 16.09 10.68 -12.10
N ALA A 183 16.29 11.65 -11.20
CA ALA A 183 16.78 12.97 -11.56
C ALA A 183 18.16 12.93 -12.22
N GLU A 184 19.08 12.12 -11.68
CA GLU A 184 20.40 11.93 -12.30
C GLU A 184 20.29 11.21 -13.65
N ARG A 185 19.44 10.17 -13.77
CA ARG A 185 19.27 9.46 -15.04
C ARG A 185 18.73 10.37 -16.15
N ILE A 186 17.79 11.27 -15.83
CA ILE A 186 17.27 12.25 -16.81
C ILE A 186 18.37 13.17 -17.34
N LYS A 187 19.30 13.62 -16.49
CA LYS A 187 20.42 14.46 -16.94
C LYS A 187 21.25 13.72 -17.99
N VAL A 188 21.60 12.46 -17.72
CA VAL A 188 22.34 11.61 -18.66
C VAL A 188 21.56 11.42 -19.96
N LEU A 189 20.26 11.14 -19.89
CA LEU A 189 19.44 10.93 -21.09
C LEU A 189 19.18 12.22 -21.88
N ASN A 190 19.41 13.40 -21.32
CA ASN A 190 19.27 14.69 -22.01
C ASN A 190 20.60 15.30 -22.46
N ASP A 191 21.72 14.70 -22.06
CA ASP A 191 23.05 15.10 -22.49
C ASP A 191 23.37 14.43 -23.83
N ASP A 192 23.90 15.20 -24.79
CA ASP A 192 24.23 14.72 -26.13
C ASP A 192 25.35 13.66 -26.07
N GLU A 193 26.30 13.79 -25.12
CA GLU A 193 27.32 12.76 -24.89
C GLU A 193 26.73 11.51 -24.26
N GLY A 194 25.86 11.66 -23.25
CA GLY A 194 25.14 10.54 -22.66
C GLY A 194 24.25 9.79 -23.65
N MET A 195 23.63 10.50 -24.60
CA MET A 195 22.86 9.88 -25.67
C MET A 195 23.74 9.13 -26.68
N LYS A 196 24.91 9.66 -27.03
CA LYS A 196 25.87 8.95 -27.88
C LYS A 196 26.33 7.63 -27.24
N ASP A 197 26.56 7.61 -25.93
CA ASP A 197 26.93 6.38 -25.22
C ASP A 197 25.79 5.35 -25.23
N VAL A 198 24.54 5.80 -25.01
CA VAL A 198 23.36 4.93 -25.09
C VAL A 198 23.19 4.37 -26.50
N ASP A 199 23.33 5.21 -27.53
CA ASP A 199 23.23 4.80 -28.93
C ASP A 199 24.38 3.86 -29.33
N ALA A 200 25.61 4.11 -28.86
CA ALA A 200 26.77 3.26 -29.12
C ALA A 200 26.56 1.86 -28.53
N LEU A 201 26.05 1.77 -27.29
CA LEU A 201 25.69 0.50 -26.66
C LEU A 201 24.58 -0.20 -27.45
N ALA A 202 23.50 0.52 -27.78
CA ALA A 202 22.39 -0.04 -28.54
C ALA A 202 22.86 -0.63 -29.89
N ASN A 203 23.74 0.08 -30.60
CA ASN A 203 24.30 -0.37 -31.87
C ASN A 203 25.24 -1.57 -31.71
N GLN A 204 26.08 -1.59 -30.66
CA GLN A 204 26.94 -2.74 -30.37
C GLN A 204 26.12 -4.03 -30.21
N PHE A 205 25.01 -3.96 -29.46
CA PHE A 205 24.08 -5.08 -29.30
C PHE A 205 23.28 -5.39 -30.57
N ALA A 206 23.06 -4.43 -31.48
CA ALA A 206 22.37 -4.69 -32.75
C ALA A 206 23.26 -5.45 -33.75
N THR A 207 24.56 -5.16 -33.76
CA THR A 207 25.53 -5.74 -34.70
C THR A 207 26.09 -7.11 -34.30
N SER A 208 25.86 -7.57 -33.06
CA SER A 208 26.35 -8.87 -32.59
C SER A 208 25.48 -10.07 -33.02
N ASN A 209 24.44 -9.85 -33.82
CA ASN A 209 23.56 -10.89 -34.38
C ASN A 209 24.18 -11.59 -35.59
#